data_AF-A0A4Y7U589-F1
#
_entry.id   AF-A0A4Y7U589-F1
#
_cell.length_a   1.000
_cell.length_b   1.000
_cell.length_c   1.000
_cell.angle_alpha   90.00
_cell.angle_beta   90.00
_cell.angle_gamma   90.00
#
_symmetry.space_group_name_H-M   'P 1'
#
loop_
_entity.id
_entity.type
_entity.pdbx_description
1 polymer ?
#
loop_
_entity_poly.entity_id
_entity_poly.type
_entity_poly.pdbx_seq_one_letter_code
_entity_poly.pdbx_strand_id
1 'polypeptide(L)'
;RVIPVIGAGVSSAAANLPSWVTLIKMGFEYAESRYLNPDLISKGRKHLEDNNFLLASNYLKKVLNAPSFPYVNWIKDIFEDPIIESDSLINSILDLSTSIIATTNYDTLLSSINTLNLQKFIYSDHQLIFNAINKKENLI
;
A
#
# COMPACT_ATOMS: atom_id res chain seq x y z
N ARG A 1 -13.10 -12.28 20.27
CA ARG A 1 -11.84 -11.72 19.71
C ARG A 1 -12.18 -11.08 18.38
N VAL A 2 -11.79 -9.83 18.18
CA VAL A 2 -11.96 -9.12 16.91
C VAL A 2 -10.65 -9.24 16.15
N ILE A 3 -10.70 -9.59 14.86
CA ILE A 3 -9.54 -9.55 13.96
C ILE A 3 -9.81 -8.41 12.98
N PRO A 4 -9.15 -7.25 13.12
CA PRO A 4 -9.31 -6.17 12.17
C PRO A 4 -8.72 -6.56 10.82
N VAL A 5 -9.48 -6.27 9.76
CA VAL A 5 -9.04 -6.37 8.36
C VAL A 5 -8.84 -4.96 7.85
N ILE A 6 -7.60 -4.62 7.55
CA ILE A 6 -7.16 -3.28 7.19
C ILE A 6 -6.91 -3.22 5.69
N GLY A 7 -7.56 -2.25 5.03
CA GLY A 7 -7.34 -1.93 3.64
C GLY A 7 -6.66 -0.56 3.48
N ALA A 8 -6.49 -0.14 2.23
CA ALA A 8 -5.74 1.07 1.87
C ALA A 8 -6.32 2.37 2.47
N GLY A 9 -7.60 2.35 2.87
CA GLY A 9 -8.25 3.47 3.54
C GLY A 9 -7.60 3.86 4.87
N VAL A 10 -7.07 2.90 5.64
CA VAL A 10 -6.35 3.23 6.88
C VAL A 10 -5.03 3.91 6.58
N SER A 11 -4.28 3.43 5.59
CA SER A 11 -3.02 4.06 5.18
C SER A 11 -3.23 5.46 4.60
N SER A 12 -4.30 5.66 3.85
CA SER A 12 -4.70 6.98 3.36
C SER A 12 -5.07 7.93 4.51
N ALA A 13 -5.82 7.45 5.51
CA ALA A 13 -6.25 8.27 6.65
C ALA A 13 -5.14 8.55 7.68
N ALA A 14 -4.22 7.61 7.88
CA ALA A 14 -3.18 7.70 8.91
C ALA A 14 -1.86 8.28 8.40
N ALA A 15 -1.54 8.09 7.11
CA ALA A 15 -0.24 8.46 6.54
C ALA A 15 -0.34 9.13 5.16
N ASN A 16 -1.54 9.62 4.81
CA ASN A 16 -1.79 10.35 3.58
C ASN A 16 -1.33 9.62 2.29
N LEU A 17 -1.30 8.28 2.33
CA LEU A 17 -0.88 7.49 1.18
C LEU A 17 -1.88 7.65 0.02
N PRO A 18 -1.38 7.73 -1.23
CA PRO A 18 -2.21 8.05 -2.38
C PRO A 18 -3.22 6.94 -2.66
N SER A 19 -4.44 7.34 -3.04
CA SER A 19 -5.42 6.41 -3.63
C SER A 19 -4.89 5.81 -4.94
N TRP A 20 -5.46 4.69 -5.41
CA TRP A 20 -5.07 4.10 -6.70
C TRP A 20 -5.17 5.08 -7.88
N VAL A 21 -6.20 5.93 -7.90
CA VAL A 21 -6.37 6.94 -8.94
C VAL A 21 -5.29 8.02 -8.83
N THR A 22 -4.99 8.46 -7.60
CA THR A 22 -3.90 9.40 -7.33
C THR A 22 -2.56 8.82 -7.74
N LEU A 23 -2.32 7.53 -7.47
CA LEU A 23 -1.09 6.83 -7.84
C LEU A 23 -0.91 6.79 -9.36
N ILE A 24 -1.98 6.52 -10.13
CA ILE A 24 -1.91 6.54 -11.60
C ILE A 24 -1.56 7.95 -12.11
N LYS A 25 -2.17 8.99 -11.53
CA LYS A 25 -1.85 10.40 -11.85
C LYS A 25 -0.39 10.74 -11.59
N MET A 26 0.08 10.48 -10.38
CA MET A 26 1.47 10.68 -9.97
C MET A 26 2.44 9.89 -10.85
N GLY A 27 2.07 8.70 -11.30
CA GLY A 27 2.89 7.88 -12.18
C GLY A 27 3.10 8.50 -13.56
N PHE A 28 2.06 9.11 -14.13
CA PHE A 28 2.21 9.85 -15.39
C PHE A 28 3.01 11.13 -15.23
N GLU A 29 2.84 11.85 -14.12
CA GLU A 29 3.65 13.03 -13.79
C GLU A 29 5.14 12.66 -13.61
N TYR A 30 5.42 11.56 -12.91
CA TYR A 30 6.77 11.01 -12.75
C TYR A 30 7.40 10.61 -14.09
N ALA A 31 6.59 10.05 -15.00
CA ALA A 31 7.05 9.67 -16.33
C ALA A 31 7.36 10.90 -17.20
N GLU A 32 6.53 11.94 -17.13
CA GLU A 32 6.73 13.21 -17.85
C GLU A 32 7.98 13.92 -17.36
N SER A 33 8.20 13.98 -16.04
CA SER A 33 9.38 14.64 -15.46
C SER A 33 10.71 13.97 -15.87
N ARG A 34 10.65 12.74 -16.38
CA ARG A 34 11.79 11.95 -16.87
C ARG A 34 11.82 11.81 -18.39
N TYR A 35 10.94 12.52 -19.10
CA TYR A 35 10.85 12.49 -20.55
C TYR A 35 10.70 11.06 -21.11
N LEU A 36 9.95 10.21 -20.39
CA LEU A 36 9.59 8.88 -20.89
C LEU A 36 8.60 8.99 -22.05
N ASN A 37 8.31 7.85 -22.70
CA ASN A 37 7.56 7.76 -23.96
C ASN A 37 6.30 8.67 -24.01
N PRO A 38 6.36 9.82 -24.71
CA PRO A 38 5.28 10.83 -24.68
C PRO A 38 3.97 10.34 -25.33
N ASP A 39 4.04 9.47 -26.33
CA ASP A 39 2.86 8.90 -26.99
C ASP A 39 2.06 8.00 -26.03
N LEU A 40 2.75 7.13 -25.30
CA LEU A 40 2.12 6.27 -24.30
C LEU A 40 1.57 7.07 -23.12
N ILE A 41 2.26 8.13 -22.71
CA ILE A 41 1.79 9.05 -21.67
C ILE A 41 0.49 9.73 -22.11
N SER A 42 0.45 10.32 -23.31
CA SER A 42 -0.74 11.00 -23.83
C SER A 42 -1.94 10.05 -23.94
N LYS A 43 -1.74 8.84 -24.49
CA LYS A 43 -2.79 7.80 -24.53
C LYS A 43 -3.28 7.40 -23.14
N GLY A 44 -2.36 7.22 -22.20
CA GLY A 44 -2.68 6.91 -20.82
C GLY A 44 -3.48 8.00 -20.11
N ARG A 45 -3.10 9.28 -20.29
CA ARG A 45 -3.82 10.44 -19.73
C ARG A 45 -5.22 10.59 -20.30
N LYS A 46 -5.41 10.36 -21.60
CA LYS A 46 -6.74 10.36 -22.20
C LYS A 46 -7.67 9.35 -21.53
N HIS A 47 -7.20 8.13 -21.30
CA HIS A 47 -7.98 7.13 -20.57
C HIS A 47 -8.25 7.52 -19.11
N LEU A 48 -7.33 8.24 -18.47
CA LEU A 48 -7.53 8.76 -17.12
C LEU A 48 -8.62 9.85 -17.08
N GLU A 49 -8.65 10.76 -18.06
CA GLU A 49 -9.70 11.78 -18.24
C GLU A 49 -11.07 11.15 -18.49
N ASP A 50 -11.10 10.06 -19.26
CA ASP A 50 -12.30 9.25 -19.53
C ASP A 50 -12.72 8.37 -18.33
N ASN A 51 -12.07 8.50 -17.16
CA ASN A 51 -12.25 7.64 -15.97
C ASN A 51 -12.03 6.13 -16.21
N ASN A 52 -11.29 5.77 -17.27
CA ASN A 52 -10.91 4.40 -17.57
C ASN A 52 -9.58 4.03 -16.90
N PHE A 53 -9.62 3.87 -15.58
CA PHE A 53 -8.42 3.65 -14.74
C PHE A 53 -7.69 2.34 -15.05
N LEU A 54 -8.41 1.30 -15.50
CA LEU A 54 -7.79 0.03 -15.86
C LEU A 54 -6.91 0.18 -17.11
N LEU A 55 -7.42 0.85 -18.16
CA LEU A 55 -6.61 1.12 -19.34
C LEU A 55 -5.49 2.12 -19.04
N ALA A 56 -5.76 3.17 -18.27
CA ALA A 56 -4.74 4.12 -17.84
C ALA A 56 -3.58 3.41 -17.11
N SER A 57 -3.87 2.51 -16.17
CA SER A 57 -2.83 1.74 -15.46
C SER A 57 -2.05 0.80 -16.37
N ASN A 58 -2.69 0.20 -17.38
CA ASN A 58 -2.00 -0.60 -18.38
C ASN A 58 -1.01 0.21 -19.23
N TYR A 59 -1.37 1.45 -19.59
CA TYR A 59 -0.42 2.36 -20.25
C TYR A 59 0.71 2.76 -19.31
N LEU A 60 0.40 3.11 -18.06
CA LEU A 60 1.39 3.48 -17.07
C LEU A 60 2.42 2.36 -16.84
N LYS A 61 1.97 1.09 -16.76
CA LYS A 61 2.86 -0.07 -16.67
C LYS A 61 3.84 -0.15 -17.83
N LYS A 62 3.38 0.14 -19.06
CA LYS A 62 4.24 0.16 -20.25
C LYS A 62 5.22 1.33 -20.21
N VAL A 63 4.76 2.53 -19.82
CA VAL A 63 5.58 3.73 -19.71
C VAL A 63 6.71 3.55 -18.70
N LEU A 64 6.41 2.97 -17.54
CA LEU A 64 7.36 2.76 -16.44
C LEU A 64 8.08 1.42 -16.50
N ASN A 65 7.87 0.63 -17.55
CA ASN A 65 8.48 -0.69 -17.73
C ASN A 65 8.24 -1.63 -16.54
N ALA A 66 7.03 -1.65 -15.99
CA ALA A 66 6.67 -2.49 -14.85
C ALA A 66 6.76 -4.00 -15.19
N PRO A 67 7.31 -4.85 -14.31
CA PRO A 67 7.73 -4.56 -12.93
C PRO A 67 9.19 -4.10 -12.77
N SER A 68 9.90 -3.83 -13.86
CA SER A 68 11.32 -3.45 -13.87
C SER A 68 11.54 -1.94 -13.64
N PHE A 69 12.78 -1.48 -13.77
CA PHE A 69 13.10 -0.05 -13.66
C PHE A 69 12.49 0.76 -14.82
N PRO A 70 11.98 1.98 -14.57
CA PRO A 70 12.00 2.70 -13.29
C PRO A 70 10.83 2.41 -12.32
N TYR A 71 9.83 1.61 -12.71
CA TYR A 71 8.62 1.36 -11.91
C TYR A 71 8.90 0.94 -10.46
N VAL A 72 9.80 -0.05 -10.26
CA VAL A 72 10.06 -0.59 -8.92
C VAL A 72 10.60 0.46 -7.94
N ASN A 73 11.49 1.35 -8.40
CA ASN A 73 12.02 2.42 -7.55
C ASN A 73 10.95 3.45 -7.22
N TRP A 74 10.18 3.85 -8.23
CA TRP A 74 9.12 4.83 -8.04
C TRP A 74 8.06 4.35 -7.03
N ILE A 75 7.65 3.08 -7.10
CA ILE A 75 6.72 2.50 -6.13
C ILE A 75 7.34 2.46 -4.73
N LYS A 76 8.61 2.08 -4.62
CA LYS A 76 9.31 2.12 -3.34
C LYS A 76 9.35 3.53 -2.74
N ASP A 77 9.72 4.54 -3.52
CA ASP A 77 9.78 5.93 -3.06
C ASP A 77 8.42 6.46 -2.52
N ILE A 78 7.29 5.85 -2.92
CA ILE A 78 5.95 6.23 -2.45
C ILE A 78 5.52 5.46 -1.20
N PHE A 79 5.87 4.18 -1.10
CA PHE A 79 5.33 3.26 -0.08
C PHE A 79 6.35 2.80 0.97
N GLU A 80 7.64 2.99 0.72
CA GLU A 80 8.72 2.71 1.66
C GLU A 80 8.81 3.89 2.64
N ASP A 81 8.51 3.62 3.90
CA ASP A 81 8.52 4.57 5.03
C ASP A 81 7.46 5.69 4.99
N PRO A 82 6.17 5.34 5.09
CA PRO A 82 5.09 6.33 5.15
C PRO A 82 5.23 7.23 6.39
N ILE A 83 5.09 8.55 6.21
CA ILE A 83 5.05 9.51 7.32
C ILE A 83 3.71 9.39 8.01
N ILE A 84 3.72 9.02 9.30
CA ILE A 84 2.51 8.90 10.09
C ILE A 84 2.06 10.30 10.52
N GLU A 85 0.88 10.72 10.04
CA GLU A 85 0.26 12.01 10.39
C GLU A 85 -0.77 11.85 11.52
N SER A 86 -1.36 10.66 11.67
CA SER A 86 -2.36 10.39 12.72
C SER A 86 -2.07 9.09 13.46
N ASP A 87 -1.43 9.24 14.61
CA ASP A 87 -1.23 8.14 15.56
C ASP A 87 -2.55 7.68 16.20
N SER A 88 -3.58 8.54 16.26
CA SER A 88 -4.83 8.22 16.96
C SER A 88 -5.61 7.08 16.32
N LEU A 89 -5.68 7.02 14.99
CA LEU A 89 -6.36 5.94 14.28
C LEU A 89 -5.63 4.61 14.49
N ILE A 90 -4.31 4.65 14.39
CA ILE A 90 -3.44 3.51 14.61
C ILE A 90 -3.58 3.01 16.04
N ASN A 91 -3.44 3.88 17.04
CA ASN A 91 -3.59 3.53 18.45
C ASN A 91 -4.97 2.93 18.74
N SER A 92 -6.04 3.47 18.15
CA SER A 92 -7.39 2.90 18.29
C SER A 92 -7.50 1.47 17.73
N ILE A 93 -6.78 1.15 16.66
CA ILE A 93 -6.71 -0.22 16.11
C ILE A 93 -5.94 -1.15 17.06
N LEU A 94 -4.89 -0.66 17.70
CA LEU A 94 -4.09 -1.42 18.66
C LEU A 94 -4.83 -1.66 19.97
N ASP A 95 -5.61 -0.68 20.42
CA ASP A 95 -6.46 -0.76 21.62
C ASP A 95 -7.53 -1.86 21.52
N LEU A 96 -7.84 -2.35 20.31
CA LEU A 96 -8.70 -3.53 20.11
C LEU A 96 -8.11 -4.81 20.73
N SER A 97 -6.87 -4.77 21.27
CA SER A 97 -6.22 -5.88 21.98
C SER A 97 -6.24 -7.17 21.14
N THR A 98 -5.97 -7.01 19.84
CA THR A 98 -6.07 -8.09 18.87
C THR A 98 -4.76 -8.87 18.78
N SER A 99 -4.84 -10.20 18.75
CA SER A 99 -3.67 -11.06 18.55
C SER A 99 -3.17 -11.05 17.10
N ILE A 100 -4.00 -10.63 16.13
CA ILE A 100 -3.67 -10.61 14.70
C ILE A 100 -4.31 -9.41 14.01
N ILE A 101 -3.56 -8.77 13.12
CA ILE A 101 -4.09 -7.78 12.17
C ILE A 101 -3.91 -8.36 10.77
N ALA A 102 -4.98 -8.41 9.97
CA ALA A 102 -4.91 -8.78 8.57
C ALA A 102 -4.88 -7.52 7.71
N THR A 103 -4.01 -7.45 6.71
CA THR A 103 -3.93 -6.30 5.80
C THR A 103 -3.73 -6.72 4.36
N THR A 104 -4.31 -5.96 3.43
CA THR A 104 -3.99 -6.04 1.99
C THR A 104 -3.00 -4.97 1.55
N ASN A 105 -2.52 -4.14 2.47
CA ASN A 105 -1.67 -3.00 2.14
C ASN A 105 -0.23 -3.44 1.94
N TYR A 106 0.44 -2.83 0.98
CA TYR A 106 1.85 -3.08 0.68
C TYR A 106 2.80 -2.17 1.45
N ASP A 107 2.27 -1.11 2.08
CA ASP A 107 3.03 -0.17 2.89
C ASP A 107 3.51 -0.77 4.22
N THR A 108 4.50 -0.13 4.82
CA THR A 108 5.10 -0.55 6.09
C THR A 108 4.41 0.08 7.31
N LEU A 109 3.29 0.80 7.14
CA LEU A 109 2.66 1.63 8.18
C LEU A 109 2.42 0.87 9.49
N LEU A 110 1.90 -0.35 9.41
CA LEU A 110 1.63 -1.14 10.61
C LEU A 110 2.92 -1.62 11.27
N SER A 111 3.95 -1.92 10.49
CA SER A 111 5.25 -2.37 11.01
C SER A 111 6.17 -1.25 11.48
N SER A 112 5.94 0.00 11.05
CA SER A 112 6.73 1.16 11.46
C SER A 112 6.31 1.70 12.84
N ILE A 113 5.26 1.14 13.44
CA ILE A 113 4.82 1.51 14.78
C ILE A 113 5.76 0.87 15.80
N ASN A 114 6.68 1.68 16.32
CA ASN A 114 7.80 1.28 17.20
C ASN A 114 7.40 0.54 18.49
N THR A 115 6.12 0.49 18.85
CA THR A 115 5.65 -0.15 20.09
C THR A 115 5.32 -1.64 19.92
N LEU A 116 5.38 -2.19 18.70
CA LEU A 116 4.94 -3.55 18.41
C LEU A 116 6.03 -4.36 17.75
N ASN A 117 6.37 -5.52 18.31
CA ASN A 117 7.30 -6.43 17.66
C ASN A 117 6.52 -7.33 16.68
N LEU A 118 5.95 -6.70 15.63
CA LEU A 118 5.04 -7.39 14.72
C LEU A 118 5.77 -8.40 13.84
N GLN A 119 5.51 -9.68 14.09
CA GLN A 119 5.86 -10.73 13.16
C GLN A 119 4.97 -10.67 11.92
N LYS A 120 5.58 -10.53 10.73
CA LYS A 120 4.87 -10.57 9.45
C LYS A 120 4.63 -12.03 9.04
N PHE A 121 3.37 -12.36 8.78
CA PHE A 121 2.96 -13.66 8.21
C PHE A 121 2.42 -13.44 6.79
N ILE A 122 2.64 -14.41 5.92
CA ILE A 122 2.02 -14.49 4.60
C ILE A 122 0.96 -15.60 4.58
N TYR A 123 0.11 -15.62 3.55
CA TYR A 123 -1.02 -16.58 3.48
C TYR A 123 -0.57 -18.05 3.56
N SER A 124 0.66 -18.38 3.14
CA SER A 124 1.21 -19.73 3.23
C SER A 124 1.49 -20.17 4.67
N ASP A 125 1.58 -19.24 5.63
CA ASP A 125 1.86 -19.50 7.05
C ASP A 125 0.61 -19.90 7.85
N HIS A 126 -0.41 -20.43 7.18
CA HIS A 126 -1.72 -20.77 7.74
C HIS A 126 -1.68 -21.52 9.08
N GLN A 127 -0.73 -22.44 9.28
CA GLN A 127 -0.59 -23.17 10.55
C GLN A 127 -0.09 -22.27 11.70
N LEU A 128 0.84 -21.36 11.42
CA LEU A 128 1.35 -20.39 12.39
C LEU A 128 0.28 -19.35 12.73
N ILE A 129 -0.46 -18.88 11.71
CA ILE A 129 -1.61 -17.98 11.89
C ILE A 129 -2.66 -18.65 12.78
N PHE A 130 -3.04 -19.90 12.49
CA PHE A 130 -4.00 -20.65 13.31
C PHE A 130 -3.52 -20.81 14.76
N ASN A 131 -2.23 -21.07 14.96
CA ASN A 131 -1.65 -21.15 16.30
C ASN A 131 -1.67 -19.80 17.02
N ALA A 132 -1.36 -18.69 16.36
CA ALA A 132 -1.41 -17.35 16.94
C ALA A 132 -2.83 -16.92 17.31
N ILE A 133 -3.85 -17.34 16.54
CA ILE A 133 -5.26 -17.11 16.89
C ILE A 133 -5.68 -17.91 18.12
N ASN A 134 -5.18 -19.14 18.28
CA ASN A 134 -5.67 -20.09 19.29
C ASN A 134 -4.85 -20.15 20.57
N LYS A 135 -3.55 -19.90 20.50
CA LYS A 135 -2.71 -19.78 21.70
C LYS A 135 -3.00 -18.43 22.35
N LYS A 136 -3.22 -18.42 23.66
CA LYS A 136 -3.27 -17.20 24.49
C LYS A 136 -1.87 -16.58 24.67
N GLU A 137 -1.01 -16.65 23.67
CA GLU A 137 0.29 -15.99 23.68
C GLU A 137 0.06 -14.59 23.11
N ASN A 138 0.24 -13.57 23.96
CA ASN A 138 0.29 -12.19 23.49
C ASN A 138 1.54 -12.06 22.61
N LEU A 139 1.36 -12.14 21.30
CA LEU A 139 2.39 -11.95 20.28
C LEU A 139 2.47 -10.47 19.81
N ILE A 140 2.10 -9.55 20.71
CA ILE A 140 2.28 -8.10 20.54
C ILE A 140 3.58 -7.72 21.26
#